data_AF-A0A085NEX4-F1
#
_entry.id   AF-A0A085NEX4-F1
#
_cell.length_a   1.000
_cell.length_b   1.000
_cell.length_c   1.000
_cell.angle_alpha   90.00
_cell.angle_beta   90.00
_cell.angle_gamma   90.00
#
_symmetry.space_group_name_H-M   'P 1'
#
loop_
_entity.id
_entity.type
_entity.pdbx_description
1 polymer ?
#
loop_
_entity_poly.entity_id
_entity_poly.type
_entity_poly.pdbx_seq_one_letter_code
_entity_poly.pdbx_strand_id
1 'polypeptide(L)'
;LNDGTVKVVAHASKTLSRAQRNYAQIKKEALAVVYGVKKFHKYLWERHFTLLTDHKPLVTIFGSAKGIPQTAACCLKRWAGLIMNYSFDIEYRSTKDFSQADYLSRLPSSGDDLFDAKFDQHDAEEDLSTKCLILEMQAELLVTAELIAEMTAENSSR
;
A
#
# COMPACT_ATOMS: atom_id res chain seq x y z
N LEU A 1 26.46 -15.29 -9.75
CA LEU A 1 27.58 -14.39 -9.41
C LEU A 1 27.85 -14.62 -7.94
N ASN A 2 28.97 -15.25 -7.59
CA ASN A 2 29.26 -15.75 -6.24
C ASN A 2 30.28 -14.86 -5.51
N ASP A 3 30.39 -13.59 -5.92
CA ASP A 3 31.34 -12.59 -5.42
C ASP A 3 30.75 -11.67 -4.34
N GLY A 4 29.52 -11.96 -3.86
CA GLY A 4 28.83 -11.15 -2.85
C GLY A 4 28.49 -9.73 -3.31
N THR A 5 28.69 -9.41 -4.59
CA THR A 5 28.53 -8.05 -5.12
C THR A 5 27.08 -7.84 -5.54
N VAL A 6 26.42 -6.86 -4.91
CA VAL A 6 25.07 -6.44 -5.30
C VAL A 6 25.15 -5.65 -6.60
N LYS A 7 24.49 -6.14 -7.65
CA LYS A 7 24.40 -5.45 -8.95
C LYS A 7 22.98 -4.96 -9.17
N VAL A 8 22.85 -3.71 -9.57
CA VAL A 8 21.57 -3.14 -9.94
C VAL A 8 21.11 -3.75 -11.27
N VAL A 9 19.86 -4.23 -11.30
CA VAL A 9 19.21 -4.72 -12.53
C VAL A 9 18.51 -3.57 -13.26
N ALA A 10 17.77 -2.74 -12.52
CA ALA A 10 17.05 -1.60 -13.06
C ALA A 10 16.78 -0.56 -11.97
N HIS A 11 16.59 0.68 -12.40
CA HIS A 11 16.15 1.80 -11.57
C HIS A 11 14.81 2.32 -12.07
N ALA A 12 13.97 2.79 -11.16
CA ALA A 12 12.74 3.50 -11.49
C ALA A 12 12.52 4.62 -10.48
N SER A 13 12.15 5.79 -10.99
CA SER A 13 11.70 6.94 -10.22
C SER A 13 10.41 7.47 -10.85
N LYS A 14 9.65 8.23 -10.07
CA LYS A 14 8.43 8.89 -10.53
C LYS A 14 8.21 10.15 -9.73
N THR A 15 7.84 11.22 -10.43
CA THR A 15 7.37 12.46 -9.80
C THR A 15 5.92 12.33 -9.33
N LEU A 16 5.62 12.84 -8.14
CA LEU A 16 4.25 12.84 -7.59
C LEU A 16 3.32 13.77 -8.39
N SER A 17 2.12 13.27 -8.69
CA SER A 17 1.05 14.05 -9.31
C SER A 17 0.58 15.18 -8.39
N ARG A 18 -0.19 16.13 -8.93
CA ARG A 18 -0.71 17.26 -8.13
C ARG A 18 -1.51 16.81 -6.91
N ALA A 19 -2.33 15.78 -7.05
CA ALA A 19 -3.10 15.22 -5.94
C ALA A 19 -2.20 14.47 -4.95
N GLN A 20 -1.27 13.65 -5.45
CA GLN A 20 -0.35 12.85 -4.63
C GLN A 20 0.59 13.71 -3.79
N ARG A 21 0.95 14.91 -4.25
CA ARG A 21 1.75 15.87 -3.45
C ARG A 21 1.07 16.28 -2.15
N ASN A 22 -0.26 16.25 -2.07
CA ASN A 22 -1.01 16.60 -0.87
C ASN A 22 -1.17 15.43 0.12
N TYR A 23 -0.66 14.24 -0.22
CA TYR A 23 -0.71 13.10 0.68
C TYR A 23 0.20 13.28 1.90
N ALA A 24 -0.20 12.69 3.02
CA ALA A 24 0.65 12.56 4.20
C ALA A 24 1.91 11.75 3.86
N GLN A 25 3.01 12.00 4.57
CA GLN A 25 4.32 11.39 4.27
C GLN A 25 4.25 9.87 4.16
N ILE A 26 3.61 9.21 5.14
CA ILE A 26 3.45 7.75 5.13
C ILE A 26 2.77 7.22 3.87
N LYS A 27 1.80 7.97 3.33
CA LYS A 27 1.08 7.61 2.10
C LYS A 27 1.95 7.88 0.87
N LYS A 28 2.83 8.88 0.87
CA LYS A 28 3.81 9.09 -0.21
C LYS A 28 4.83 7.95 -0.26
N GLU A 29 5.38 7.56 0.88
CA GLU A 29 6.33 6.44 0.96
C GLU A 29 5.68 5.11 0.54
N ALA A 30 4.45 4.86 1.02
CA ALA A 30 3.70 3.67 0.62
C ALA A 30 3.41 3.65 -0.89
N LEU A 31 3.08 4.80 -1.48
CA LEU A 31 2.86 4.91 -2.93
C LEU A 31 4.14 4.58 -3.71
N ALA A 32 5.31 5.02 -3.23
CA ALA A 32 6.60 4.71 -3.86
C ALA A 32 6.86 3.20 -3.87
N VAL A 33 6.56 2.50 -2.77
CA VAL A 33 6.63 1.03 -2.68
C VAL A 33 5.70 0.37 -3.70
N VAL A 34 4.43 0.75 -3.72
CA VAL A 34 3.43 0.18 -4.65
C VAL A 34 3.82 0.43 -6.11
N TYR A 35 4.31 1.63 -6.44
CA TYR A 35 4.81 1.96 -7.76
C TYR A 35 5.98 1.06 -8.14
N GLY A 36 6.97 0.89 -7.26
CA GLY A 36 8.12 0.02 -7.50
C GLY A 36 7.71 -1.42 -7.78
N VAL A 37 6.85 -2.01 -6.92
CA VAL A 37 6.36 -3.38 -7.08
C VAL A 37 5.60 -3.55 -8.41
N LYS A 38 4.70 -2.63 -8.75
CA LYS A 38 3.98 -2.66 -10.03
C LYS A 38 4.91 -2.50 -11.24
N LYS A 39 5.86 -1.56 -11.18
CA LYS A 39 6.80 -1.28 -12.28
C LYS A 39 7.70 -2.48 -12.57
N PHE A 40 8.13 -3.17 -11.52
CA PHE A 40 9.00 -4.35 -11.60
C PHE A 40 8.23 -5.67 -11.53
N HIS A 41 6.92 -5.68 -11.76
CA HIS A 41 6.08 -6.88 -11.69
C HIS A 41 6.69 -8.06 -12.47
N LYS A 42 7.16 -7.84 -13.70
CA LYS A 42 7.79 -8.90 -14.52
C LYS A 42 9.06 -9.50 -13.91
N TYR A 43 9.75 -8.78 -13.04
CA TYR A 43 10.94 -9.26 -12.33
C TYR A 43 10.58 -9.97 -11.01
N LEU A 44 9.56 -9.49 -10.33
CA LEU A 44 9.18 -9.87 -8.97
C LEU A 44 8.11 -10.97 -8.91
N TRP A 45 7.32 -11.15 -9.97
CA TRP A 45 6.25 -12.13 -10.00
C TRP A 45 6.80 -13.55 -9.73
N GLU A 46 6.13 -14.26 -8.82
CA GLU A 46 6.47 -15.62 -8.37
C GLU A 46 7.89 -15.80 -7.78
N ARG A 47 8.59 -14.70 -7.47
CA ARG A 47 9.92 -14.76 -6.84
C ARG A 47 9.86 -14.18 -5.44
N HIS A 48 10.58 -14.82 -4.52
CA HIS A 48 10.83 -14.26 -3.21
C HIS A 48 11.88 -13.16 -3.29
N PHE A 49 11.60 -11.99 -2.72
CA PHE A 49 12.54 -10.86 -2.67
C PHE A 49 12.49 -10.12 -1.34
N THR A 50 13.49 -9.29 -1.08
CA THR A 50 13.51 -8.41 0.10
C THR A 50 13.16 -6.99 -0.32
N LEU A 51 12.06 -6.45 0.22
CA LEU A 51 11.66 -5.07 0.06
C LEU A 51 12.36 -4.20 1.12
N LEU A 52 13.26 -3.34 0.66
CA LEU A 52 13.99 -2.40 1.52
C LEU A 52 13.27 -1.05 1.56
N THR A 53 13.06 -0.52 2.76
CA THR A 53 12.48 0.82 2.97
C THR A 53 13.22 1.56 4.08
N ASP A 54 13.37 2.88 3.95
CA ASP A 54 13.85 3.73 5.03
C ASP A 54 12.72 4.31 5.89
N HIS A 55 11.51 3.78 5.75
CA HIS A 55 10.35 4.21 6.52
C HIS A 55 9.83 3.10 7.45
N LYS A 56 10.28 3.12 8.71
CA LYS A 56 9.93 2.11 9.74
C LYS A 56 8.42 1.80 9.85
N PRO A 57 7.50 2.78 9.81
CA PRO A 57 6.07 2.48 9.84
C PRO A 57 5.59 1.55 8.73
N LEU A 58 6.22 1.56 7.54
CA LEU A 58 5.84 0.67 6.44
C LEU A 58 6.22 -0.78 6.72
N VAL A 59 7.34 -1.02 7.43
CA VAL A 59 7.71 -2.36 7.90
C VAL A 59 6.60 -2.93 8.77
N THR A 60 6.02 -2.12 9.65
CA THR A 60 4.88 -2.55 10.48
C THR A 60 3.60 -2.75 9.66
N ILE A 61 3.31 -1.89 8.70
CA ILE A 61 2.05 -1.96 7.92
C ILE A 61 2.06 -3.14 6.95
N PHE A 62 3.19 -3.39 6.28
CA PHE A 62 3.30 -4.39 5.23
C PHE A 62 3.93 -5.71 5.68
N GLY A 63 4.71 -5.71 6.78
CA GLY A 63 5.39 -6.90 7.28
C GLY A 63 4.73 -7.57 8.48
N SER A 64 3.69 -6.97 9.07
CA SER A 64 3.11 -7.50 10.30
C SER A 64 2.22 -8.71 10.07
N ALA A 65 2.61 -9.86 10.63
CA ALA A 65 1.75 -11.02 10.80
C ALA A 65 0.47 -10.72 11.62
N LYS A 66 0.41 -9.59 12.33
CA LYS A 66 -0.77 -9.13 13.09
C LYS A 66 -1.80 -8.39 12.23
N GLY A 67 -1.57 -8.30 10.92
CA GLY A 67 -2.44 -7.61 9.98
C GLY A 67 -2.26 -6.10 9.96
N ILE A 68 -2.90 -5.46 8.99
CA ILE A 68 -2.86 -4.01 8.80
C ILE A 68 -3.65 -3.34 9.94
N PRO A 69 -3.10 -2.31 10.63
CA PRO A 69 -3.80 -1.65 11.73
C PRO A 69 -5.22 -1.22 11.34
N GLN A 70 -6.21 -1.46 12.20
CA GLN A 70 -7.60 -1.05 11.91
C GLN A 70 -7.74 0.46 11.69
N THR A 71 -6.88 1.24 12.35
CA THR A 71 -6.79 2.71 12.23
C THR A 71 -6.03 3.18 10.99
N ALA A 72 -5.43 2.27 10.21
CA ALA A 72 -4.78 2.64 8.96
C ALA A 72 -5.81 3.19 7.96
N ALA A 73 -5.41 4.22 7.21
CA ALA A 73 -6.24 4.78 6.16
C ALA A 73 -6.66 3.68 5.16
N CYS A 74 -7.88 3.75 4.65
CA CYS A 74 -8.44 2.78 3.68
C CYS A 74 -7.48 2.51 2.51
N CYS A 75 -6.90 3.57 1.93
CA CYS A 75 -5.94 3.44 0.84
C CYS A 75 -4.72 2.57 1.22
N LEU A 76 -4.18 2.70 2.44
CA LEU A 76 -3.03 1.91 2.88
C LEU A 76 -3.38 0.43 3.03
N LYS A 77 -4.60 0.12 3.51
CA LYS A 77 -5.09 -1.26 3.60
C LYS A 77 -5.21 -1.89 2.21
N ARG A 78 -5.79 -1.16 1.25
CA ARG A 78 -5.92 -1.64 -0.13
C ARG A 78 -4.55 -1.86 -0.78
N TRP A 79 -3.63 -0.93 -0.61
CA TRP A 79 -2.27 -1.06 -1.13
C TRP A 79 -1.49 -2.21 -0.49
N ALA A 80 -1.69 -2.45 0.81
CA ALA A 80 -1.15 -3.63 1.48
C ALA A 80 -1.68 -4.91 0.84
N GLY A 81 -3.00 -5.02 0.61
CA GLY A 81 -3.59 -6.16 -0.09
C GLY A 81 -3.01 -6.37 -1.50
N LEU A 82 -2.76 -5.28 -2.23
CA LEU A 82 -2.14 -5.36 -3.56
C LEU A 82 -0.74 -5.96 -3.53
N ILE A 83 0.11 -5.52 -2.61
CA ILE A 83 1.47 -6.03 -2.51
C ILE A 83 1.53 -7.40 -1.83
N MET A 84 0.55 -7.77 -1.01
CA MET A 84 0.44 -9.11 -0.41
C MET A 84 0.31 -10.24 -1.44
N ASN A 85 -0.05 -9.92 -2.70
CA ASN A 85 -0.02 -10.88 -3.81
C ASN A 85 1.41 -11.29 -4.22
N TYR A 86 2.44 -10.66 -3.65
CA TYR A 86 3.84 -10.97 -3.90
C TYR A 86 4.47 -11.68 -2.69
N SER A 87 5.48 -12.50 -2.95
CA SER A 87 6.27 -13.15 -1.91
C SER A 87 7.47 -12.28 -1.54
N PHE A 88 7.45 -11.65 -0.37
CA PHE A 88 8.57 -10.79 0.06
C PHE A 88 8.72 -10.70 1.57
N ASP A 89 9.94 -10.44 2.00
CA ASP A 89 10.28 -9.93 3.34
C ASP A 89 10.48 -8.42 3.27
N ILE A 90 10.07 -7.68 4.30
CA ILE A 90 10.30 -6.23 4.39
C ILE A 90 11.28 -5.88 5.49
N GLU A 91 12.30 -5.11 5.14
CA GLU A 91 13.36 -4.69 6.07
C GLU A 91 13.56 -3.18 6.06
N TYR A 92 13.82 -2.65 7.26
CA TYR A 92 14.24 -1.26 7.41
C TYR A 92 15.73 -1.11 7.05
N ARG A 93 16.04 -0.14 6.19
CA ARG A 93 17.40 0.32 5.90
C ARG A 93 17.52 1.79 6.26
N SER A 94 18.63 2.20 6.88
CA SER A 94 18.86 3.63 7.12
C SER A 94 19.06 4.37 5.79
N THR A 95 18.56 5.60 5.69
CA THR A 95 18.74 6.47 4.51
C THR A 95 20.21 6.62 4.10
N LYS A 96 21.16 6.57 5.05
CA LYS A 96 22.61 6.61 4.77
C LYS A 96 23.08 5.44 3.90
N ASP A 97 22.54 4.25 4.16
CA ASP A 97 22.86 3.01 3.44
C ASP A 97 21.95 2.81 2.23
N PHE A 98 20.94 3.66 2.06
CA PHE A 98 19.93 3.61 1.00
C PHE A 98 19.96 4.85 0.10
N SER A 99 21.10 5.54 0.06
CA SER A 99 21.32 6.82 -0.62
C SER A 99 21.03 6.79 -2.13
N GLN A 100 21.15 5.62 -2.76
CA GLN A 100 20.86 5.43 -4.19
C GLN A 100 19.39 5.70 -4.52
N ALA A 101 18.47 5.24 -3.65
CA ALA A 101 17.04 5.46 -3.83
C ALA A 101 16.68 6.95 -3.60
N ASP A 102 17.28 7.57 -2.59
CA ASP A 102 17.10 8.99 -2.28
C ASP A 102 17.63 9.91 -3.40
N TYR A 103 18.76 9.55 -4.02
CA TYR A 103 19.29 10.30 -5.15
C TYR A 103 18.32 10.30 -6.34
N LEU A 104 17.77 9.14 -6.68
CA LEU A 104 16.84 9.00 -7.80
C LEU A 104 15.49 9.66 -7.54
N SER A 105 15.01 9.68 -6.29
CA SER A 105 13.76 10.36 -5.94
C SER A 105 13.87 11.88 -6.01
N ARG A 106 15.08 12.43 -5.87
CA ARG A 106 15.38 13.87 -5.96
C ARG A 106 15.65 14.35 -7.38
N LEU A 107 15.89 13.45 -8.32
CA LEU A 107 16.04 13.78 -9.73
C LEU A 107 14.66 13.83 -10.40
N PRO A 108 14.19 15.00 -10.88
CA PRO A 108 12.90 15.10 -11.53
C PRO A 108 12.93 14.33 -12.85
N SER A 109 12.34 13.13 -12.85
CA SER A 109 11.95 12.43 -14.06
C SER A 109 10.56 12.90 -14.49
N SER A 110 10.27 12.86 -15.80
CA SER A 110 8.92 13.08 -16.31
C SER A 110 7.91 12.23 -15.53
N GLY A 111 6.71 12.75 -15.29
CA GLY A 111 5.63 11.98 -14.67
C GLY A 111 5.36 10.69 -15.46
N ASP A 112 4.90 9.65 -14.77
CA ASP A 112 4.38 8.44 -15.43
C ASP A 112 2.87 8.61 -15.53
N ASP A 113 2.42 9.46 -16.46
CA ASP A 113 1.00 9.84 -16.61
C ASP A 113 0.11 8.63 -16.92
N LEU A 114 0.66 7.62 -17.60
CA LEU A 114 -0.02 6.35 -17.86
C LEU A 114 -0.20 5.53 -16.58
N PHE A 115 0.84 5.48 -15.73
CA PHE A 115 0.69 4.88 -14.41
C PHE A 115 -0.33 5.65 -13.58
N ASP A 116 -0.25 6.99 -13.53
CA ASP A 116 -1.15 7.81 -12.73
C ASP A 116 -2.61 7.67 -13.17
N ALA A 117 -2.88 7.74 -14.48
CA ALA A 117 -4.24 7.56 -15.00
C ALA A 117 -4.81 6.17 -14.67
N LYS A 118 -4.03 5.11 -14.89
CA LYS A 118 -4.46 3.73 -14.60
C LYS A 118 -4.55 3.46 -13.11
N PHE A 119 -3.62 4.00 -12.33
CA PHE A 119 -3.57 3.82 -10.89
C PHE A 119 -4.76 4.53 -10.26
N ASP A 120 -4.96 5.82 -10.54
CA ASP A 120 -6.05 6.59 -9.94
C ASP A 120 -7.43 6.03 -10.37
N GLN A 121 -7.59 5.57 -11.62
CA GLN A 121 -8.82 4.88 -12.05
C GLN A 121 -9.05 3.57 -11.28
N HIS A 122 -8.06 2.69 -11.23
CA HIS A 122 -8.17 1.41 -10.53
C HIS A 122 -8.33 1.58 -9.01
N ASP A 123 -7.64 2.56 -8.43
CA ASP A 123 -7.69 2.94 -7.02
C ASP A 123 -9.12 3.40 -6.64
N ALA A 124 -9.75 4.19 -7.52
CA ALA A 124 -11.12 4.65 -7.37
C ALA A 124 -12.17 3.54 -7.63
N GLU A 125 -11.98 2.72 -8.67
CA GLU A 125 -12.89 1.61 -9.03
C GLU A 125 -12.88 0.51 -7.96
N GLU A 126 -11.73 0.11 -7.44
CA GLU A 126 -11.64 -0.86 -6.35
C GLU A 126 -12.25 -0.32 -5.04
N ASP A 127 -12.04 0.96 -4.72
CA ASP A 127 -12.65 1.59 -3.55
C ASP A 127 -14.18 1.63 -3.68
N LEU A 128 -14.72 1.83 -4.89
CA LEU A 128 -16.16 1.78 -5.14
C LEU A 128 -16.70 0.35 -5.06
N SER A 129 -16.05 -0.60 -5.72
CA SER A 129 -16.47 -2.01 -5.75
C SER A 129 -16.46 -2.62 -4.34
N THR A 130 -15.43 -2.35 -3.54
CA THR A 130 -15.34 -2.82 -2.15
C THR A 130 -16.47 -2.23 -1.30
N LYS A 131 -16.79 -0.94 -1.48
CA LYS A 131 -17.93 -0.32 -0.78
C LYS A 131 -19.26 -0.93 -1.19
N CYS A 132 -19.47 -1.18 -2.49
CA CYS A 132 -20.69 -1.82 -2.98
C CYS A 132 -20.87 -3.22 -2.38
N LEU A 133 -19.82 -4.06 -2.42
CA LEU A 133 -19.87 -5.40 -1.82
C LEU A 133 -20.17 -5.37 -0.31
N ILE A 134 -19.54 -4.44 0.43
CA ILE A 134 -19.83 -4.29 1.87
C ILE A 134 -21.29 -3.90 2.10
N LEU A 135 -21.84 -2.97 1.30
CA LEU A 135 -23.24 -2.54 1.41
C LEU A 135 -24.21 -3.65 1.05
N GLU A 136 -23.92 -4.42 0.00
CA GLU A 136 -24.71 -5.59 -0.41
C GLU A 136 -24.72 -6.66 0.70
N MET A 137 -23.54 -7.01 1.23
CA MET A 137 -23.44 -7.95 2.34
C MET A 137 -24.15 -7.44 3.60
N GLN A 138 -24.10 -6.13 3.88
CA GLN A 138 -24.79 -5.53 5.01
C GLN A 138 -26.31 -5.55 4.85
N ALA A 139 -26.82 -5.43 3.63
CA ALA A 139 -28.26 -5.51 3.34
C ALA A 139 -28.84 -6.92 3.57
N GLU A 140 -28.00 -7.96 3.47
CA GLU A 140 -28.40 -9.36 3.72
C GLU A 140 -28.21 -9.80 5.18
N LEU A 141 -27.67 -8.94 6.06
CA LEU A 141 -27.50 -9.28 7.47
C LEU A 141 -28.86 -9.32 8.20
N LEU A 142 -29.21 -10.49 8.72
CA LEU A 142 -30.39 -10.71 9.57
C LEU A 142 -30.40 -9.85 10.85
N VAL A 143 -29.23 -9.35 11.25
CA VAL A 143 -29.04 -8.48 12.42
C VAL A 143 -28.39 -7.19 11.95
N THR A 144 -29.18 -6.12 11.93
CA THR A 144 -28.70 -4.78 11.57
C THR A 144 -28.15 -4.04 12.78
N ALA A 145 -27.33 -3.02 12.55
CA ALA A 145 -26.79 -2.17 13.62
C ALA A 145 -27.90 -1.48 14.44
N GLU A 146 -29.04 -1.18 13.82
CA GLU A 146 -30.23 -0.61 14.49
C GLU A 146 -30.84 -1.61 15.48
N LEU A 147 -31.00 -2.88 15.08
CA LEU A 147 -31.54 -3.93 15.93
C LEU A 147 -30.63 -4.17 17.16
N ILE A 148 -29.31 -4.12 16.96
CA ILE A 148 -28.34 -4.22 18.05
C ILE A 148 -28.47 -3.01 18.99
N ALA A 149 -28.62 -1.80 18.45
CA ALA A 149 -28.77 -0.59 19.25
C ALA A 149 -30.05 -0.62 20.09
N GLU A 150 -31.19 -1.03 19.53
CA GLU A 150 -32.46 -1.19 20.25
C GLU A 150 -32.35 -2.23 21.37
N MET A 151 -31.86 -3.43 21.08
CA MET A 151 -31.71 -4.48 22.10
C MET A 151 -30.72 -4.08 23.21
N THR A 152 -29.68 -3.28 22.89
CA THR A 152 -28.72 -2.79 23.88
C THR A 152 -29.33 -1.70 24.78
N ALA A 153 -30.19 -0.84 24.22
CA ALA A 153 -30.91 0.18 24.97
C ALA A 153 -31.97 -0.42 25.91
N GLU A 154 -32.69 -1.45 25.48
CA GLU A 154 -33.65 -2.18 26.33
C GLU A 154 -32.96 -2.89 27.50
N ASN A 155 -31.81 -3.52 27.27
CA ASN A 155 -31.06 -4.21 28.33
C ASN A 155 -30.41 -3.25 29.35
N SER A 156 -30.15 -2.00 28.94
CA SER A 156 -29.60 -0.97 29.83
C SER A 156 -30.68 -0.25 30.66
N SER A 157 -31.96 -0.50 30.35
CA SER A 157 -33.13 0.06 31.03
C SER A 157 -33.75 -0.91 32.06
N ARG A 158 -33.17 -2.11 32.20
CA ARG A 158 -33.48 -3.11 33.24
C ARG A 158 -32.41 -3.10 34.32
#